data_AF-A0A2G8ID33-F1
#
_entry.id   AF-A0A2G8ID33-F1
#
_cell.length_a   1.000
_cell.length_b   1.000
_cell.length_c   1.000
_cell.angle_alpha   90.00
_cell.angle_beta   90.00
_cell.angle_gamma   90.00
#
_symmetry.space_group_name_H-M   'P 1'
#
loop_
_entity.id
_entity.type
_entity.pdbx_description
1 polymer ?
#
loop_
_entity_poly.entity_id
_entity_poly.type
_entity_poly.pdbx_seq_one_letter_code
_entity_poly.pdbx_strand_id
1 'polypeptide(L)'
;MKNIKYIMMAAVCTLFASCMGDRYAETDEAMPAPYGNNKLTETNVISIADLKTKYATPINTDYREGVSYEQVTENLQIKGIVTSSDIAGNFYNEIALQDKTGAIIVSVGQSGLYGILPIGTEVLIDLKDLYIGNYGKQAQIGVPTMNAKGTTSIGRISRIVWDKHYKILSSGNLVEAEEFANGSASTNWTFEKDAGKLGVIRNVSFKSSTPSVNGTFANATGGPGSVSWTLNEQDSKKVIVYNSNFAKFANAKIPTGKVDITGIFKRFNNQWEIIIRSLDDVKPVAPPEKAIYSNSFAEAPTDWTLDQGTLPSGITFVWKWASPTYGMKATAYVNGKRYETHARATSPLIDLTQVKKATLIFDHAARYFGDFDKELKVQASTDGKNWKDLVIDKKPTGENWDFVTAKADLTAYCGKKIYISFFYNSTKTTAATWEFKNLIVK
;
A
#
# COMPACT_ATOMS: atom_id res chain seq x y z
N MET A 1 10.23 11.64 -76.91
CA MET A 1 10.33 10.65 -75.82
C MET A 1 10.14 11.35 -74.46
N LYS A 2 8.90 11.71 -74.09
CA LYS A 2 8.61 12.51 -72.88
C LYS A 2 7.81 11.79 -71.78
N ASN A 3 7.42 10.53 -71.99
CA ASN A 3 6.57 9.80 -71.04
C ASN A 3 7.27 8.63 -70.32
N ILE A 4 8.57 8.38 -70.55
CA ILE A 4 9.33 7.30 -69.90
C ILE A 4 9.86 7.68 -68.50
N LYS A 5 9.99 8.97 -68.19
CA LYS A 5 10.47 9.42 -66.87
C LYS A 5 9.45 9.25 -65.75
N TYR A 6 8.16 9.23 -66.05
CA TYR A 6 7.11 9.07 -65.02
C TYR A 6 6.82 7.61 -64.68
N ILE A 7 7.16 6.66 -65.55
CA ILE A 7 6.98 5.22 -65.31
C ILE A 7 8.10 4.67 -64.41
N MET A 8 9.33 5.21 -64.51
CA MET A 8 10.44 4.80 -63.64
C MET A 8 10.31 5.35 -62.20
N MET A 9 9.65 6.49 -62.00
CA MET A 9 9.41 7.05 -60.66
C MET A 9 8.29 6.31 -59.90
N ALA A 10 7.30 5.76 -60.62
CA ALA A 10 6.24 4.95 -60.01
C ALA A 10 6.71 3.53 -59.66
N ALA A 11 7.71 2.98 -60.37
CA ALA A 11 8.24 1.64 -60.13
C ALA A 11 9.28 1.56 -58.99
N VAL A 12 9.86 2.68 -58.55
CA VAL A 12 10.77 2.71 -57.38
C VAL A 12 9.99 2.86 -56.07
N CYS A 13 8.82 3.49 -56.09
CA CYS A 13 7.95 3.59 -54.91
C CYS A 13 7.25 2.27 -54.54
N THR A 14 7.12 1.32 -55.48
CA THR A 14 6.52 0.01 -55.22
C THR A 14 7.51 -1.06 -54.74
N LEU A 15 8.81 -0.79 -54.77
CA LEU A 15 9.85 -1.72 -54.26
C LEU A 15 10.13 -1.57 -52.75
N PHE A 16 9.54 -0.57 -52.08
CA PHE A 16 9.53 -0.46 -50.62
C PHE A 16 8.19 -0.84 -49.98
N ALA A 17 7.25 -1.40 -50.74
CA ALA A 17 6.07 -2.06 -50.21
C ALA A 17 6.41 -3.51 -49.76
N SER A 18 7.52 -3.69 -49.03
CA SER A 18 7.65 -4.86 -48.17
C SER A 18 6.79 -4.58 -46.94
N CYS A 19 5.75 -5.38 -46.73
CA CYS A 19 4.83 -5.36 -45.59
C CYS A 19 5.44 -4.75 -44.32
N MET A 20 5.31 -3.43 -44.15
CA MET A 20 5.51 -2.77 -42.87
C MET A 20 4.24 -3.09 -42.07
N GLY A 21 4.24 -4.23 -41.40
CA GLY A 21 3.20 -4.55 -40.44
C GLY A 21 3.15 -3.50 -39.33
N ASP A 22 1.96 -3.26 -38.78
CA ASP A 22 1.64 -2.28 -37.74
C ASP A 22 2.40 -2.45 -36.41
N ARG A 23 3.45 -3.27 -36.37
CA ARG A 23 4.16 -3.74 -35.17
C ARG A 23 5.44 -2.99 -34.81
N TYR A 24 5.76 -1.88 -35.48
CA TYR A 24 7.00 -1.14 -35.19
C TYR A 24 6.92 -0.25 -33.93
N ALA A 25 5.73 -0.03 -33.37
CA ALA A 25 5.54 0.86 -32.21
C ALA A 25 4.93 0.17 -30.97
N GLU A 26 4.56 -1.11 -31.06
CA GLU A 26 4.03 -1.86 -29.92
C GLU A 26 5.08 -2.89 -29.46
N THR A 27 5.60 -2.70 -28.25
CA THR A 27 6.28 -3.79 -27.55
C THR A 27 5.23 -4.86 -27.30
N ASP A 28 5.33 -5.98 -28.01
CA ASP A 28 4.53 -7.17 -27.72
C ASP A 28 4.77 -7.56 -26.26
N GLU A 29 3.78 -7.34 -25.39
CA GLU A 29 3.88 -7.61 -23.94
C GLU A 29 4.11 -9.10 -23.64
N ALA A 30 3.90 -9.98 -24.62
CA ALA A 30 4.19 -11.41 -24.51
C ALA A 30 5.61 -11.80 -24.94
N MET A 31 6.40 -10.89 -25.49
CA MET A 31 7.79 -11.17 -25.84
C MET A 31 8.64 -11.37 -24.56
N PRO A 32 9.47 -12.42 -24.49
CA PRO A 32 10.36 -12.62 -23.36
C PRO A 32 11.26 -11.41 -23.15
N ALA A 33 11.49 -11.02 -21.90
CA ALA A 33 12.35 -9.89 -21.58
C ALA A 33 13.73 -10.07 -22.25
N PRO A 34 14.32 -9.03 -22.85
CA PRO A 34 15.62 -9.15 -23.53
C PRO A 34 16.80 -9.30 -22.55
N TYR A 35 16.52 -9.40 -21.25
CA TYR A 35 17.48 -9.48 -20.16
C TYR A 35 17.25 -10.75 -19.34
N GLY A 36 18.30 -11.21 -18.66
CA GLY A 36 18.26 -12.44 -17.88
C GLY A 36 18.28 -13.70 -18.74
N ASN A 37 17.97 -14.83 -18.11
CA ASN A 37 18.00 -16.15 -18.70
C ASN A 37 16.58 -16.72 -18.86
N ASN A 38 15.98 -16.43 -20.01
CA ASN A 38 14.62 -16.89 -20.34
C ASN A 38 14.47 -18.42 -20.39
N LYS A 39 15.57 -19.18 -20.42
CA LYS A 39 15.57 -20.64 -20.38
C LYS A 39 15.33 -21.21 -18.98
N LEU A 40 15.42 -20.39 -17.92
CA LEU A 40 15.11 -20.84 -16.57
C LEU A 40 13.63 -21.22 -16.46
N THR A 41 13.38 -22.33 -15.78
CA THR A 41 12.05 -22.82 -15.42
C THR A 41 12.02 -23.08 -13.91
N GLU A 42 10.85 -22.92 -13.30
CA GLU A 42 10.66 -23.26 -11.89
C GLU A 42 10.86 -24.76 -11.71
N THR A 43 11.75 -25.12 -10.78
CA THR A 43 12.06 -26.51 -10.44
C THR A 43 12.06 -26.67 -8.92
N ASN A 44 13.17 -26.33 -8.26
CA ASN A 44 13.34 -26.47 -6.82
C ASN A 44 13.25 -25.11 -6.12
N VAL A 45 12.07 -24.49 -6.20
CA VAL A 45 11.82 -23.19 -5.58
C VAL A 45 11.59 -23.38 -4.09
N ILE A 46 12.45 -22.79 -3.26
CA ILE A 46 12.30 -22.73 -1.80
C ILE A 46 11.87 -21.33 -1.37
N SER A 47 11.29 -21.22 -0.18
CA SER A 47 10.96 -19.90 0.38
C SER A 47 12.22 -19.16 0.83
N ILE A 48 12.16 -17.83 0.88
CA ILE A 48 13.28 -17.02 1.37
C ILE A 48 13.57 -17.31 2.85
N ALA A 49 12.53 -17.57 3.66
CA ALA A 49 12.71 -17.96 5.05
C ALA A 49 13.43 -19.32 5.20
N ASP A 50 13.08 -20.31 4.38
CA ASP A 50 13.74 -21.62 4.39
C ASP A 50 15.18 -21.51 3.90
N LEU A 51 15.44 -20.70 2.88
CA LEU A 51 16.81 -20.40 2.43
C LEU A 51 17.64 -19.79 3.57
N LYS A 52 17.11 -18.78 4.25
CA LYS A 52 17.79 -18.14 5.39
C LYS A 52 18.05 -19.12 6.55
N THR A 53 17.13 -20.06 6.76
CA THR A 53 17.28 -21.12 7.76
C THR A 53 18.36 -22.12 7.35
N LYS A 54 18.36 -22.56 6.09
CA LYS A 54 19.37 -23.47 5.52
C LYS A 54 20.79 -22.90 5.60
N TYR A 55 20.93 -21.60 5.36
CA TYR A 55 22.22 -20.89 5.39
C TYR A 55 22.39 -20.02 6.64
N ALA A 56 21.78 -20.41 7.77
CA ALA A 56 21.80 -19.60 8.99
C ALA A 56 23.22 -19.37 9.53
N THR A 57 24.11 -20.36 9.43
CA THR A 57 25.51 -20.25 9.90
C THR A 57 26.26 -19.12 9.18
N PRO A 58 26.46 -19.15 7.84
CA PRO A 58 27.17 -18.07 7.15
C PRO A 58 26.46 -16.72 7.26
N ILE A 59 25.14 -16.67 7.43
CA ILE A 59 24.39 -15.42 7.62
C ILE A 59 24.69 -14.78 8.99
N ASN A 60 24.91 -15.58 10.04
CA ASN A 60 25.09 -15.09 11.41
C ASN A 60 26.56 -14.95 11.84
N THR A 61 27.50 -15.50 11.07
CA THR A 61 28.94 -15.38 11.29
C THR A 61 29.47 -14.02 10.86
N ASP A 62 30.18 -13.33 11.74
CA ASP A 62 30.95 -12.14 11.37
C ASP A 62 32.18 -12.56 10.53
N TYR A 63 32.43 -11.86 9.43
CA TYR A 63 33.56 -12.16 8.54
C TYR A 63 34.93 -12.08 9.22
N ARG A 64 35.02 -11.40 10.37
CA ARG A 64 36.23 -11.31 11.20
C ARG A 64 36.43 -12.53 12.11
N GLU A 65 35.38 -13.30 12.33
CA GLU A 65 35.34 -14.44 13.27
C GLU A 65 35.26 -15.79 12.55
N GLY A 66 35.02 -15.80 11.24
CA GLY A 66 34.97 -17.02 10.43
C GLY A 66 34.50 -16.78 9.00
N VAL A 67 34.18 -17.88 8.31
CA VAL A 67 33.66 -17.83 6.94
C VAL A 67 32.18 -17.41 6.97
N SER A 68 31.89 -16.20 6.48
CA SER A 68 30.56 -15.57 6.53
C SER A 68 29.75 -15.75 5.24
N TYR A 69 30.07 -16.80 4.46
CA TYR A 69 29.40 -17.13 3.20
C TYR A 69 29.55 -18.62 2.88
N GLU A 70 28.64 -19.17 2.10
CA GLU A 70 28.66 -20.56 1.66
C GLU A 70 28.14 -20.65 0.22
N GLN A 71 28.75 -21.52 -0.60
CA GLN A 71 28.31 -21.75 -1.98
C GLN A 71 27.04 -22.59 -1.99
N VAL A 72 26.10 -22.24 -2.85
CA VAL A 72 24.94 -23.09 -3.14
C VAL A 72 25.35 -24.10 -4.20
N THR A 73 25.53 -25.36 -3.79
CA THR A 73 25.94 -26.47 -4.69
C THR A 73 24.75 -27.21 -5.29
N GLU A 74 23.61 -27.17 -4.60
CA GLU A 74 22.34 -27.75 -5.05
C GLU A 74 21.68 -26.87 -6.13
N ASN A 75 20.88 -27.49 -7.00
CA ASN A 75 20.01 -26.75 -7.92
C ASN A 75 18.85 -26.16 -7.11
N LEU A 76 19.05 -25.02 -6.45
CA LEU A 76 18.04 -24.31 -5.65
C LEU A 76 17.63 -23.02 -6.34
N GLN A 77 16.35 -22.68 -6.22
CA GLN A 77 15.80 -21.44 -6.74
C GLN A 77 15.01 -20.71 -5.66
N ILE A 78 14.93 -19.39 -5.78
CA ILE A 78 13.95 -18.57 -5.03
C ILE A 78 13.13 -17.73 -5.98
N LYS A 79 11.92 -17.40 -5.57
CA LYS A 79 11.04 -16.47 -6.28
C LYS A 79 10.64 -15.35 -5.34
N GLY A 80 10.66 -14.13 -5.83
CA GLY A 80 10.23 -12.98 -5.04
C GLY A 80 10.00 -11.74 -5.89
N ILE A 81 9.46 -10.72 -5.25
CA ILE A 81 9.14 -9.43 -5.85
C ILE A 81 10.20 -8.42 -5.43
N VAL A 82 10.67 -7.63 -6.40
CA VAL A 82 11.62 -6.54 -6.16
C VAL A 82 10.91 -5.39 -5.46
N THR A 83 11.42 -4.98 -4.30
CA THR A 83 10.81 -3.93 -3.45
C THR A 83 11.64 -2.65 -3.34
N SER A 84 12.93 -2.70 -3.72
CA SER A 84 13.86 -1.57 -3.74
C SER A 84 13.95 -0.88 -5.11
N SER A 85 14.52 0.33 -5.16
CA SER A 85 14.87 1.01 -6.41
C SER A 85 16.15 1.83 -6.24
N ASP A 86 17.01 1.81 -7.25
CA ASP A 86 18.26 2.59 -7.30
C ASP A 86 18.09 3.95 -8.01
N ILE A 87 16.88 4.31 -8.47
CA ILE A 87 16.61 5.60 -9.15
C ILE A 87 17.13 6.78 -8.34
N ALA A 88 16.85 6.81 -7.04
CA ALA A 88 17.20 7.94 -6.18
C ALA A 88 18.62 7.83 -5.60
N GLY A 89 19.35 6.74 -5.88
CA GLY A 89 20.76 6.58 -5.47
C GLY A 89 21.00 6.24 -4.00
N ASN A 90 19.95 5.94 -3.22
CA ASN A 90 20.12 5.46 -1.84
C ASN A 90 20.46 3.96 -1.77
N PHE A 91 19.99 3.20 -2.76
CA PHE A 91 20.43 1.83 -3.04
C PHE A 91 21.51 1.86 -4.12
N TYR A 92 22.54 1.02 -3.98
CA TYR A 92 23.65 0.97 -4.92
C TYR A 92 24.11 -0.47 -5.15
N ASN A 93 23.96 -0.94 -6.38
CA ASN A 93 24.43 -2.26 -6.82
C ASN A 93 23.83 -3.40 -5.97
N GLU A 94 22.57 -3.26 -5.61
CA GLU A 94 21.80 -4.26 -4.88
C GLU A 94 20.31 -4.13 -5.19
N ILE A 95 19.58 -5.23 -5.02
CA ILE A 95 18.11 -5.25 -4.98
C ILE A 95 17.64 -5.92 -3.68
N ALA A 96 16.55 -5.42 -3.12
CA ALA A 96 15.78 -6.10 -2.08
C ALA A 96 14.70 -6.95 -2.75
N LEU A 97 14.70 -8.24 -2.44
CA LEU A 97 13.76 -9.23 -2.95
C LEU A 97 12.94 -9.79 -1.79
N GLN A 98 11.61 -9.82 -1.95
CA GLN A 98 10.69 -10.25 -0.89
C GLN A 98 9.69 -11.28 -1.41
N ASP A 99 9.42 -12.31 -0.61
CA ASP A 99 8.30 -13.25 -0.79
C ASP A 99 7.35 -13.14 0.42
N LYS A 100 6.37 -14.05 0.51
CA LYS A 100 5.40 -14.05 1.63
C LYS A 100 6.03 -14.42 2.98
N THR A 101 7.23 -14.97 3.00
CA THR A 101 7.89 -15.55 4.17
C THR A 101 9.00 -14.66 4.73
N GLY A 102 9.69 -13.92 3.87
CA GLY A 102 10.88 -13.15 4.22
C GLY A 102 11.40 -12.28 3.08
N ALA A 103 12.57 -11.68 3.31
CA ALA A 103 13.28 -10.91 2.31
C ALA A 103 14.78 -11.18 2.37
N ILE A 104 15.46 -10.93 1.24
CA ILE A 104 16.90 -11.09 1.08
C ILE A 104 17.44 -10.02 0.13
N ILE A 105 18.69 -9.63 0.33
CA ILE A 105 19.38 -8.69 -0.57
C ILE A 105 20.13 -9.48 -1.64
N VAL A 106 20.07 -9.05 -2.89
CA VAL A 106 20.91 -9.59 -3.98
C VAL A 106 21.89 -8.51 -4.37
N SER A 107 23.17 -8.74 -4.15
CA SER A 107 24.23 -7.78 -4.49
C SER A 107 24.70 -7.99 -5.93
N VAL A 108 24.42 -7.03 -6.80
CA VAL A 108 24.71 -7.11 -8.23
C VAL A 108 25.63 -5.97 -8.64
N GLY A 109 26.76 -6.28 -9.26
CA GLY A 109 27.77 -5.34 -9.75
C GLY A 109 27.31 -4.58 -11.00
N GLN A 110 26.11 -4.01 -10.96
CA GLN A 110 25.49 -3.24 -12.02
C GLN A 110 24.64 -2.13 -11.38
N SER A 111 24.73 -0.93 -11.93
CA SER A 111 23.85 0.20 -11.59
C SER A 111 22.72 0.32 -12.61
N GLY A 112 21.66 1.06 -12.28
CA GLY A 112 20.49 1.20 -13.14
C GLY A 112 19.63 -0.06 -13.15
N LEU A 113 19.63 -0.82 -12.06
CA LEU A 113 18.87 -2.07 -11.92
C LEU A 113 17.37 -1.82 -12.06
N TYR A 114 16.87 -0.65 -11.64
CA TYR A 114 15.46 -0.27 -11.84
C TYR A 114 15.02 -0.33 -13.31
N GLY A 115 15.91 -0.03 -14.26
CA GLY A 115 15.57 -0.04 -15.69
C GLY A 115 15.25 -1.44 -16.23
N ILE A 116 15.71 -2.48 -15.53
CA ILE A 116 15.48 -3.90 -15.89
C ILE A 116 14.47 -4.52 -14.92
N LEU A 117 14.59 -4.19 -13.64
CA LEU A 117 13.85 -4.75 -12.53
C LEU A 117 13.21 -3.60 -11.73
N PRO A 118 12.15 -2.94 -12.26
CA PRO A 118 11.41 -1.95 -11.50
C PRO A 118 10.74 -2.58 -10.26
N ILE A 119 10.29 -1.73 -9.33
CA ILE A 119 9.52 -2.19 -8.17
C ILE A 119 8.28 -2.95 -8.65
N GLY A 120 7.98 -4.09 -8.03
CA GLY A 120 6.86 -4.95 -8.43
C GLY A 120 7.22 -5.99 -9.50
N THR A 121 8.47 -6.03 -9.98
CA THR A 121 8.93 -7.12 -10.84
C THR A 121 9.11 -8.39 -10.02
N GLU A 122 8.45 -9.46 -10.44
CA GLU A 122 8.65 -10.80 -9.88
C GLU A 122 9.77 -11.51 -10.66
N VAL A 123 10.75 -12.02 -9.94
CA VAL A 123 11.90 -12.74 -10.52
C VAL A 123 12.05 -14.12 -9.91
N LEU A 124 12.40 -15.07 -10.77
CA LEU A 124 12.98 -16.35 -10.38
C LEU A 124 14.50 -16.19 -10.38
N ILE A 125 15.16 -16.62 -9.32
CA ILE A 125 16.63 -16.62 -9.21
C ILE A 125 17.12 -18.06 -9.03
N ASP A 126 17.98 -18.51 -9.93
CA ASP A 126 18.77 -19.73 -9.80
C ASP A 126 20.01 -19.47 -8.94
N LEU A 127 20.09 -20.15 -7.81
CA LEU A 127 21.09 -19.88 -6.78
C LEU A 127 22.35 -20.72 -6.94
N LYS A 128 22.31 -21.78 -7.74
CA LYS A 128 23.46 -22.66 -7.92
C LYS A 128 24.69 -21.88 -8.36
N ASP A 129 25.85 -22.19 -7.77
CA ASP A 129 27.13 -21.52 -8.00
C ASP A 129 27.20 -20.05 -7.54
N LEU A 130 26.10 -19.50 -7.01
CA LEU A 130 26.12 -18.29 -6.19
C LEU A 130 26.38 -18.64 -4.73
N TYR A 131 26.54 -17.61 -3.91
CA TYR A 131 26.86 -17.74 -2.49
C TYR A 131 25.82 -17.02 -1.64
N ILE A 132 25.47 -17.64 -0.51
CA ILE A 132 24.64 -17.03 0.54
C ILE A 132 25.55 -16.65 1.69
N GLY A 133 25.40 -15.44 2.19
CA GLY A 133 26.19 -14.94 3.31
C GLY A 133 25.58 -13.67 3.88
N ASN A 134 26.42 -12.78 4.41
CA ASN A 134 25.93 -11.54 4.97
C ASN A 134 26.82 -10.31 4.75
N TYR A 135 26.18 -9.15 4.80
CA TYR A 135 26.83 -7.87 5.05
C TYR A 135 26.29 -7.31 6.37
N GLY A 136 27.09 -7.32 7.44
CA GLY A 136 26.63 -6.89 8.77
C GLY A 136 25.43 -7.71 9.27
N LYS A 137 25.44 -9.03 9.07
CA LYS A 137 24.35 -9.97 9.38
C LYS A 137 23.04 -9.76 8.59
N GLN A 138 22.98 -8.82 7.63
CA GLN A 138 21.91 -8.83 6.62
C GLN A 138 22.14 -9.98 5.65
N ALA A 139 21.19 -10.91 5.56
CA ALA A 139 21.25 -12.01 4.60
C ALA A 139 21.35 -11.46 3.16
N GLN A 140 22.32 -11.99 2.41
CA GLN A 140 22.66 -11.52 1.09
C GLN A 140 23.07 -12.67 0.15
N ILE A 141 22.69 -12.55 -1.12
CA ILE A 141 23.17 -13.37 -2.23
C ILE A 141 24.28 -12.60 -2.97
N GLY A 142 25.36 -13.29 -3.28
CA GLY A 142 26.56 -12.68 -3.86
C GLY A 142 27.57 -13.68 -4.37
N VAL A 143 28.81 -13.23 -4.49
CA VAL A 143 30.00 -14.06 -4.76
C VAL A 143 31.13 -13.62 -3.83
N PRO A 144 32.09 -14.50 -3.46
CA PRO A 144 33.19 -14.13 -2.58
C PRO A 144 34.01 -12.98 -3.17
N THR A 145 34.45 -12.09 -2.30
CA THR A 145 35.40 -11.03 -2.63
C THR A 145 36.48 -10.97 -1.56
N MET A 146 37.63 -10.42 -1.92
CA MET A 146 38.77 -10.26 -1.03
C MET A 146 39.23 -8.81 -1.06
N ASN A 147 39.35 -8.20 0.12
CA ASN A 147 39.89 -6.85 0.22
C ASN A 147 41.44 -6.86 0.12
N ALA A 148 42.04 -5.66 0.03
CA ALA A 148 43.50 -5.53 -0.06
C ALA A 148 44.28 -6.08 1.16
N LYS A 149 43.61 -6.33 2.29
CA LYS A 149 44.19 -6.92 3.50
C LYS A 149 44.04 -8.45 3.55
N GLY A 150 43.55 -9.07 2.48
CA GLY A 150 43.36 -10.53 2.40
C GLY A 150 42.11 -11.04 3.14
N THR A 151 41.26 -10.14 3.66
CA THR A 151 40.01 -10.57 4.31
C THR A 151 38.95 -10.89 3.27
N THR A 152 38.32 -12.05 3.38
CA THR A 152 37.25 -12.48 2.49
C THR A 152 35.88 -12.14 3.08
N SER A 153 34.94 -11.80 2.20
CA SER A 153 33.53 -11.58 2.56
C SER A 153 32.65 -11.88 1.35
N ILE A 154 31.34 -11.79 1.52
CA ILE A 154 30.45 -11.79 0.37
C ILE A 154 30.56 -10.43 -0.36
N GLY A 155 30.57 -10.49 -1.68
CA GLY A 155 30.66 -9.36 -2.61
C GLY A 155 29.57 -9.44 -3.68
N ARG A 156 29.78 -8.68 -4.76
CA ARG A 156 28.77 -8.46 -5.80
C ARG A 156 28.89 -9.44 -6.95
N ILE A 157 27.76 -9.98 -7.39
CA ILE A 157 27.65 -10.79 -8.60
C ILE A 157 27.96 -9.91 -9.80
N SER A 158 28.92 -10.27 -10.65
CA SER A 158 29.17 -9.52 -11.88
C SER A 158 27.93 -9.52 -12.78
N ARG A 159 27.70 -8.45 -13.58
CA ARG A 159 26.57 -8.39 -14.52
C ARG A 159 26.44 -9.63 -15.41
N ILE A 160 27.57 -10.12 -15.94
CA ILE A 160 27.60 -11.28 -16.84
C ILE A 160 27.15 -12.56 -16.14
N VAL A 161 27.52 -12.73 -14.86
CA VAL A 161 27.05 -13.86 -14.06
C VAL A 161 25.57 -13.64 -13.76
N TRP A 162 25.18 -12.48 -13.25
CA TRP A 162 23.80 -12.15 -12.91
C TRP A 162 22.82 -12.44 -14.05
N ASP A 163 23.11 -12.01 -15.28
CA ASP A 163 22.27 -12.27 -16.46
C ASP A 163 22.01 -13.76 -16.75
N LYS A 164 22.79 -14.69 -16.18
CA LYS A 164 22.54 -16.14 -16.28
C LYS A 164 21.62 -16.68 -15.19
N HIS A 165 21.49 -15.98 -14.07
CA HIS A 165 20.88 -16.48 -12.83
C HIS A 165 19.47 -15.99 -12.56
N TYR A 166 18.90 -15.06 -13.33
CA TYR A 166 17.52 -14.63 -13.10
C TYR A 166 16.65 -14.74 -14.35
N LYS A 167 15.34 -14.85 -14.12
CA LYS A 167 14.30 -14.71 -15.13
C LYS A 167 13.19 -13.84 -14.57
N ILE A 168 12.75 -12.88 -15.38
CA ILE A 168 11.56 -12.06 -15.09
C ILE A 168 10.33 -12.92 -15.37
N LEU A 169 9.43 -13.00 -14.40
CA LEU A 169 8.19 -13.78 -14.51
C LEU A 169 6.98 -12.87 -14.77
N SER A 170 6.92 -11.76 -14.06
CA SER A 170 5.84 -10.78 -14.16
C SER A 170 6.32 -9.40 -13.72
N SER A 171 5.57 -8.34 -14.07
CA SER A 171 5.87 -6.97 -13.68
C SER A 171 4.61 -6.25 -13.21
N GLY A 172 4.77 -5.15 -12.47
CA GLY A 172 3.63 -4.36 -11.97
C GLY A 172 2.87 -5.00 -10.81
N ASN A 173 3.44 -6.01 -10.14
CA ASN A 173 2.82 -6.59 -8.94
C ASN A 173 2.72 -5.53 -7.84
N LEU A 174 1.61 -5.54 -7.11
CA LEU A 174 1.40 -4.64 -5.99
C LEU A 174 2.42 -4.96 -4.88
N VAL A 175 3.08 -3.91 -4.39
CA VAL A 175 4.02 -4.00 -3.27
C VAL A 175 3.48 -3.16 -2.12
N GLU A 176 3.04 -3.82 -1.05
CA GLU A 176 2.53 -3.17 0.16
C GLU A 176 3.57 -3.23 1.28
N ALA A 177 3.69 -2.13 2.02
CA ALA A 177 4.57 -2.04 3.17
C ALA A 177 3.85 -2.54 4.43
N GLU A 178 4.48 -3.47 5.15
CA GLU A 178 4.01 -3.94 6.44
C GLU A 178 4.43 -2.98 7.58
N GLU A 179 3.65 -2.92 8.67
CA GLU A 179 3.96 -2.02 9.78
C GLU A 179 5.08 -2.57 10.66
N PHE A 180 6.19 -1.84 10.72
CA PHE A 180 7.35 -2.15 11.55
C PHE A 180 7.14 -1.73 13.01
N ALA A 181 6.72 -0.47 13.22
CA ALA A 181 6.44 0.11 14.53
C ALA A 181 5.62 1.40 14.39
N ASN A 182 5.01 1.85 15.49
CA ASN A 182 4.24 3.09 15.55
C ASN A 182 4.65 3.91 16.79
N GLY A 183 5.18 5.11 16.56
CA GLY A 183 5.68 5.99 17.61
C GLY A 183 6.77 5.30 18.43
N SER A 184 6.57 5.20 19.75
CA SER A 184 7.52 4.59 20.69
C SER A 184 7.28 3.11 20.98
N ALA A 185 6.38 2.47 20.23
CA ALA A 185 6.25 1.03 20.30
C ALA A 185 7.54 0.33 19.84
N SER A 186 7.85 -0.79 20.48
CA SER A 186 8.88 -1.71 20.01
C SER A 186 8.55 -2.23 18.62
N THR A 187 9.57 -2.65 17.88
CA THR A 187 9.38 -3.28 16.57
C THR A 187 8.56 -4.58 16.68
N ASN A 188 7.68 -4.78 15.71
CA ASN A 188 6.93 -6.04 15.51
C ASN A 188 7.79 -7.14 14.87
N TRP A 189 9.02 -6.82 14.44
CA TRP A 189 9.84 -7.64 13.57
C TRP A 189 11.11 -8.14 14.26
N THR A 190 11.64 -9.26 13.79
CA THR A 190 12.94 -9.80 14.24
C THR A 190 13.98 -9.75 13.13
N PHE A 191 15.25 -9.67 13.52
CA PHE A 191 16.34 -9.61 12.55
C PHE A 191 16.43 -10.87 11.69
N GLU A 192 16.23 -12.03 12.31
CA GLU A 192 16.37 -13.34 11.68
C GLU A 192 15.31 -13.54 10.60
N LYS A 193 14.07 -13.09 10.86
CA LYS A 193 12.94 -13.28 9.96
C LYS A 193 12.82 -12.16 8.93
N ASP A 194 12.78 -10.92 9.39
CA ASP A 194 12.19 -9.81 8.64
C ASP A 194 13.22 -8.87 8.00
N ALA A 195 14.52 -9.06 8.27
CA ALA A 195 15.54 -8.17 7.72
C ALA A 195 15.63 -8.22 6.18
N GLY A 196 15.58 -7.03 5.56
CA GLY A 196 15.50 -6.81 4.12
C GLY A 196 14.09 -6.55 3.60
N LYS A 197 13.05 -6.60 4.45
CA LYS A 197 11.67 -6.36 4.03
C LYS A 197 11.37 -4.88 3.80
N LEU A 198 10.40 -4.62 2.93
CA LEU A 198 9.76 -3.31 2.84
C LEU A 198 8.77 -3.13 3.99
N GLY A 199 8.93 -2.05 4.73
CA GLY A 199 8.05 -1.71 5.84
C GLY A 199 7.72 -0.23 5.95
N VAL A 200 6.90 0.11 6.93
CA VAL A 200 6.62 1.48 7.35
C VAL A 200 6.78 1.61 8.86
N ILE A 201 7.48 2.65 9.30
CA ILE A 201 7.47 3.11 10.68
C ILE A 201 6.65 4.40 10.78
N ARG A 202 5.67 4.43 11.67
CA ARG A 202 4.67 5.51 11.75
C ARG A 202 4.93 6.48 12.89
N ASN A 203 4.42 7.70 12.74
CA ASN A 203 4.35 8.70 13.82
C ASN A 203 5.69 9.02 14.49
N VAL A 204 6.78 9.02 13.71
CA VAL A 204 8.14 9.31 14.17
C VAL A 204 8.62 10.67 13.69
N SER A 205 9.59 11.25 14.38
CA SER A 205 10.21 12.51 13.98
C SER A 205 11.72 12.39 13.98
N PHE A 206 12.37 13.02 13.01
CA PHE A 206 13.83 13.04 12.91
C PHE A 206 14.43 13.78 14.10
N LYS A 207 15.41 13.13 14.75
CA LYS A 207 16.18 13.70 15.85
C LYS A 207 17.53 14.15 15.34
N SER A 208 17.76 15.47 15.36
CA SER A 208 19.07 16.04 15.08
C SER A 208 20.05 15.67 16.19
N SER A 209 21.20 15.11 15.82
CA SER A 209 22.40 15.17 16.65
C SER A 209 23.20 16.44 16.32
N THR A 210 23.86 17.03 17.31
CA THR A 210 24.59 18.31 17.23
C THR A 210 26.04 18.18 16.75
N PRO A 211 26.66 19.23 16.15
CA PRO A 211 26.05 20.36 15.46
C PRO A 211 25.95 20.08 13.95
N SER A 212 24.72 20.12 13.44
CA SER A 212 24.36 20.40 12.04
C SER A 212 25.15 19.67 10.95
N VAL A 213 24.81 18.40 10.70
CA VAL A 213 24.51 18.03 9.30
C VAL A 213 23.36 18.94 8.88
N ASN A 214 23.41 19.51 7.68
CA ASN A 214 22.77 20.77 7.27
C ASN A 214 21.22 20.78 7.22
N GLY A 215 20.54 20.15 8.17
CA GLY A 215 19.11 19.89 8.13
C GLY A 215 18.69 19.05 6.93
N THR A 216 19.63 18.37 6.26
CA THR A 216 19.39 17.62 5.02
C THR A 216 19.55 16.10 5.22
N PHE A 217 18.99 15.30 4.32
CA PHE A 217 19.04 13.84 4.42
C PHE A 217 20.47 13.28 4.45
N ALA A 218 21.39 13.84 3.65
CA ALA A 218 22.81 13.50 3.66
C ALA A 218 23.69 14.70 3.20
N ASN A 219 24.97 14.46 2.89
CA ASN A 219 25.88 15.47 2.34
C ASN A 219 26.26 15.11 0.89
N ALA A 220 25.63 15.76 -0.11
CA ALA A 220 25.88 15.45 -1.52
C ALA A 220 27.33 15.69 -1.98
N THR A 221 28.07 16.54 -1.26
CA THR A 221 29.49 16.84 -1.53
C THR A 221 30.46 16.01 -0.68
N GLY A 222 29.94 15.12 0.18
CA GLY A 222 30.72 14.33 1.13
C GLY A 222 31.50 13.17 0.51
N GLY A 223 31.36 12.91 -0.79
CA GLY A 223 31.97 11.75 -1.45
C GLY A 223 31.41 10.41 -0.92
N PRO A 224 32.16 9.29 -1.05
CA PRO A 224 31.73 8.00 -0.52
C PRO A 224 31.45 8.06 0.98
N GLY A 225 30.20 7.78 1.36
CA GLY A 225 29.77 7.82 2.75
C GLY A 225 28.26 7.97 2.87
N SER A 226 27.81 8.16 4.11
CA SER A 226 26.40 8.28 4.45
C SER A 226 26.19 9.16 5.67
N VAL A 227 24.94 9.53 5.87
CA VAL A 227 24.43 10.17 7.09
C VAL A 227 23.33 9.29 7.66
N SER A 228 23.44 8.99 8.95
CA SER A 228 22.46 8.21 9.70
C SER A 228 21.67 9.11 10.62
N TRP A 229 20.36 9.15 10.43
CA TRP A 229 19.45 9.88 11.28
C TRP A 229 18.83 8.99 12.35
N THR A 230 18.73 9.51 13.57
CA THR A 230 17.96 8.87 14.65
C THR A 230 16.55 9.43 14.68
N LEU A 231 15.64 8.69 15.32
CA LEU A 231 14.23 9.09 15.49
C LEU A 231 13.96 9.39 16.96
N ASN A 232 13.17 10.42 17.27
CA ASN A 232 12.90 10.78 18.67
C ASN A 232 12.16 9.68 19.43
N GLU A 233 11.33 8.91 18.73
CA GLU A 233 10.46 7.91 19.32
C GLU A 233 11.09 6.51 19.38
N GLN A 234 12.29 6.30 18.84
CA GLN A 234 12.95 4.99 18.80
C GLN A 234 14.33 5.01 19.49
N ASP A 235 14.80 3.85 19.95
CA ASP A 235 16.16 3.74 20.48
C ASP A 235 17.19 3.95 19.36
N SER A 236 17.96 5.03 19.48
CA SER A 236 19.02 5.43 18.53
C SER A 236 20.10 4.37 18.29
N LYS A 237 20.29 3.40 19.20
CA LYS A 237 21.22 2.28 19.03
C LYS A 237 20.59 1.10 18.27
N LYS A 238 19.28 1.13 18.07
CA LYS A 238 18.48 0.04 17.49
C LYS A 238 17.88 0.39 16.16
N VAL A 239 17.47 1.64 15.93
CA VAL A 239 16.81 2.06 14.68
C VAL A 239 17.38 3.38 14.20
N ILE A 240 17.83 3.40 12.95
CA ILE A 240 18.27 4.61 12.25
C ILE A 240 17.67 4.66 10.85
N VAL A 241 17.63 5.86 10.26
CA VAL A 241 17.37 6.08 8.84
C VAL A 241 18.70 6.36 8.16
N TYR A 242 19.13 5.45 7.29
CA TYR A 242 20.39 5.54 6.58
C TYR A 242 20.19 6.25 5.23
N ASN A 243 21.03 7.25 4.95
CA ASN A 243 21.01 7.98 3.69
C ASN A 243 22.41 8.12 3.10
N SER A 244 22.59 7.64 1.88
CA SER A 244 23.82 7.77 1.10
C SER A 244 24.09 9.23 0.74
N ASN A 245 25.37 9.63 0.78
CA ASN A 245 25.81 10.91 0.21
C ASN A 245 25.59 10.97 -1.31
N PHE A 246 25.47 9.83 -2.00
CA PHE A 246 25.16 9.76 -3.42
C PHE A 246 23.66 9.80 -3.75
N ALA A 247 22.79 9.85 -2.74
CA ALA A 247 21.36 9.96 -2.99
C ALA A 247 21.04 11.30 -3.71
N LYS A 248 20.20 11.26 -4.73
CA LYS A 248 19.75 12.45 -5.47
C LYS A 248 19.05 13.47 -4.55
N PHE A 249 18.49 12.99 -3.45
CA PHE A 249 17.84 13.80 -2.42
C PHE A 249 18.76 14.13 -1.23
N ALA A 250 20.08 13.86 -1.30
CA ALA A 250 20.99 14.08 -0.18
C ALA A 250 20.90 15.51 0.40
N ASN A 251 20.81 16.54 -0.46
CA ASN A 251 20.66 17.93 -0.03
C ASN A 251 19.21 18.37 0.23
N ALA A 252 18.22 17.48 0.14
CA ALA A 252 16.85 17.81 0.50
C ALA A 252 16.73 17.99 2.02
N LYS A 253 15.92 18.95 2.46
CA LYS A 253 15.71 19.19 3.89
C LYS A 253 14.91 18.06 4.51
N ILE A 254 15.31 17.66 5.71
CA ILE A 254 14.56 16.77 6.59
C ILE A 254 13.24 17.45 6.96
N PRO A 255 12.11 16.72 6.93
CA PRO A 255 10.82 17.27 7.32
C PRO A 255 10.79 17.65 8.80
N THR A 256 10.07 18.73 9.11
CA THR A 256 9.78 19.14 10.48
C THR A 256 8.51 18.45 10.97
N GLY A 257 8.52 17.93 12.20
CA GLY A 257 7.37 17.27 12.81
C GLY A 257 7.34 15.76 12.58
N LYS A 258 6.18 15.15 12.83
CA LYS A 258 6.01 13.70 12.68
C LYS A 258 5.71 13.29 11.24
N VAL A 259 6.31 12.18 10.84
CA VAL A 259 6.18 11.55 9.53
C VAL A 259 5.98 10.05 9.68
N ASP A 260 5.42 9.44 8.64
CA ASP A 260 5.50 8.02 8.37
C ASP A 260 6.65 7.79 7.37
N ILE A 261 7.54 6.84 7.68
CA ILE A 261 8.72 6.52 6.87
C ILE A 261 8.58 5.10 6.35
N THR A 262 8.41 4.97 5.04
CA THR A 262 8.47 3.70 4.31
C THR A 262 9.91 3.43 3.86
N GLY A 263 10.34 2.18 3.82
CA GLY A 263 11.69 1.86 3.35
C GLY A 263 12.03 0.39 3.49
N ILE A 264 13.22 0.03 3.04
CA ILE A 264 13.75 -1.32 3.25
C ILE A 264 14.46 -1.36 4.61
N PHE A 265 14.02 -2.24 5.50
CA PHE A 265 14.56 -2.37 6.85
C PHE A 265 15.68 -3.42 6.84
N LYS A 266 16.93 -2.97 6.66
CA LYS A 266 18.10 -3.84 6.66
C LYS A 266 18.65 -4.01 8.07
N ARG A 267 19.28 -5.16 8.33
CA ARG A 267 20.08 -5.40 9.53
C ARG A 267 21.51 -4.90 9.30
N PHE A 268 22.05 -4.15 10.26
CA PHE A 268 23.48 -3.96 10.39
C PHE A 268 23.89 -4.31 11.82
N ASN A 269 24.50 -5.48 11.98
CA ASN A 269 24.80 -6.13 13.25
C ASN A 269 23.56 -6.27 14.15
N ASN A 270 23.39 -5.38 15.12
CA ASN A 270 22.27 -5.39 16.08
C ASN A 270 21.39 -4.14 15.95
N GLN A 271 21.43 -3.48 14.80
CA GLN A 271 20.72 -2.26 14.48
C GLN A 271 19.92 -2.43 13.18
N TRP A 272 18.74 -1.83 13.14
CA TRP A 272 17.91 -1.64 11.96
C TRP A 272 18.32 -0.37 11.23
N GLU A 273 18.62 -0.52 9.94
CA GLU A 273 18.86 0.58 9.01
C GLU A 273 17.67 0.67 8.05
N ILE A 274 16.89 1.73 8.18
CA ILE A 274 15.79 2.04 7.27
C ILE A 274 16.38 2.79 6.08
N ILE A 275 16.33 2.17 4.90
CA ILE A 275 16.78 2.79 3.65
C ILE A 275 15.55 3.19 2.84
N ILE A 276 15.30 4.50 2.75
CA ILE A 276 14.23 5.05 1.91
C ILE A 276 14.60 4.95 0.43
N ARG A 277 13.63 4.69 -0.45
CA ARG A 277 13.84 4.54 -1.90
C ARG A 277 13.78 5.87 -2.63
N SER A 278 12.98 6.80 -2.13
CA SER A 278 12.87 8.20 -2.59
C SER A 278 12.35 9.09 -1.47
N LEU A 279 12.13 10.39 -1.73
CA LEU A 279 11.47 11.27 -0.77
C LEU A 279 9.97 10.94 -0.60
N ASP A 280 9.34 10.26 -1.56
CA ASP A 280 7.92 9.88 -1.48
C ASP A 280 7.65 8.84 -0.39
N ASP A 281 8.71 8.16 0.06
CA ASP A 281 8.69 7.23 1.19
C ASP A 281 8.62 7.96 2.54
N VAL A 282 8.78 9.30 2.59
CA VAL A 282 8.67 10.09 3.83
C VAL A 282 7.44 10.99 3.73
N LYS A 283 6.35 10.58 4.39
CA LYS A 283 5.05 11.26 4.28
C LYS A 283 4.68 11.95 5.59
N PRO A 284 4.10 13.16 5.57
CA PRO A 284 3.49 13.74 6.76
C PRO A 284 2.47 12.76 7.36
N VAL A 285 2.44 12.68 8.69
CA VAL A 285 1.40 11.91 9.38
C VAL A 285 0.04 12.43 8.96
N ALA A 286 -0.82 11.55 8.43
CA ALA A 286 -2.20 11.89 8.19
C ALA A 286 -2.84 12.31 9.52
N PRO A 287 -3.67 13.38 9.56
CA PRO A 287 -4.35 13.77 10.79
C PRO A 287 -5.08 12.55 11.38
N PRO A 288 -5.00 12.32 12.70
CA PRO A 288 -5.65 11.17 13.31
C PRO A 288 -7.15 11.18 12.96
N GLU A 289 -7.63 10.06 12.40
CA GLU A 289 -9.07 9.85 12.22
C GLU A 289 -9.72 9.82 13.61
N LYS A 290 -10.45 10.87 13.97
CA LYS A 290 -11.10 10.98 15.27
C LYS A 290 -12.60 10.79 15.07
N ALA A 291 -13.18 9.79 15.74
CA ALA A 291 -14.63 9.70 15.82
C ALA A 291 -15.20 10.97 16.47
N ILE A 292 -15.99 11.71 15.70
CA ILE A 292 -16.68 12.93 16.13
C ILE A 292 -18.01 12.56 16.80
N TYR A 293 -18.69 11.57 16.23
CA TYR A 293 -19.93 11.00 16.74
C TYR A 293 -19.98 9.52 16.37
N SER A 294 -20.50 8.69 17.27
CA SER A 294 -20.72 7.27 16.98
C SER A 294 -21.90 6.74 17.78
N ASN A 295 -22.72 5.92 17.13
CA ASN A 295 -23.74 5.13 17.80
C ASN A 295 -23.83 3.76 17.12
N SER A 296 -23.53 2.70 17.87
CA SER A 296 -23.61 1.32 17.36
C SER A 296 -25.04 0.83 17.21
N PHE A 297 -26.00 1.44 17.92
CA PHE A 297 -27.36 0.96 18.12
C PHE A 297 -27.42 -0.42 18.80
N ALA A 298 -26.44 -0.72 19.66
CA ALA A 298 -26.49 -1.87 20.57
C ALA A 298 -27.70 -1.81 21.53
N GLU A 299 -28.19 -0.61 21.82
CA GLU A 299 -29.41 -0.35 22.57
C GLU A 299 -30.25 0.71 21.83
N ALA A 300 -31.51 0.87 22.24
CA ALA A 300 -32.38 1.88 21.66
C ALA A 300 -31.82 3.30 21.93
N PRO A 301 -31.64 4.14 20.89
CA PRO A 301 -31.07 5.46 21.06
C PRO A 301 -32.07 6.38 21.78
N THR A 302 -31.59 7.15 22.75
CA THR A 302 -32.42 8.08 23.54
C THR A 302 -32.37 9.53 23.04
N ASP A 303 -31.38 9.85 22.20
CA ASP A 303 -31.08 11.17 21.66
C ASP A 303 -31.46 11.33 20.17
N TRP A 304 -32.04 10.28 19.57
CA TRP A 304 -32.54 10.31 18.20
C TRP A 304 -34.00 10.76 18.16
N THR A 305 -34.32 11.58 17.17
CA THR A 305 -35.69 12.01 16.89
C THR A 305 -36.28 11.14 15.79
N LEU A 306 -37.38 10.45 16.07
CA LEU A 306 -38.11 9.62 15.11
C LEU A 306 -39.39 10.33 14.69
N ASP A 307 -39.33 11.03 13.55
CA ASP A 307 -40.51 11.57 12.88
C ASP A 307 -41.20 10.42 12.13
N GLN A 308 -42.34 9.99 12.64
CA GLN A 308 -43.09 8.86 12.10
C GLN A 308 -43.88 9.19 10.83
N GLY A 309 -43.89 10.47 10.41
CA GLY A 309 -44.74 10.91 9.32
C GLY A 309 -46.22 10.73 9.60
N THR A 310 -47.02 10.60 8.55
CA THR A 310 -48.43 10.23 8.67
C THR A 310 -48.54 8.75 9.03
N LEU A 311 -49.37 8.43 10.02
CA LEU A 311 -49.68 7.05 10.43
C LEU A 311 -51.15 6.73 10.11
N PRO A 312 -51.46 6.21 8.91
CA PRO A 312 -52.81 5.75 8.59
C PRO A 312 -53.29 4.65 9.54
N SER A 313 -54.61 4.45 9.63
CA SER A 313 -55.18 3.36 10.42
C SER A 313 -54.58 1.99 10.00
N GLY A 314 -53.96 1.30 10.95
CA GLY A 314 -53.29 0.01 10.75
C GLY A 314 -51.76 0.02 10.89
N ILE A 315 -51.13 1.18 11.05
CA ILE A 315 -49.69 1.31 11.36
C ILE A 315 -49.49 2.21 12.59
N THR A 316 -48.58 1.83 13.50
CA THR A 316 -48.31 2.58 14.75
C THR A 316 -46.94 3.24 14.78
N PHE A 317 -46.02 2.80 13.92
CA PHE A 317 -44.71 3.40 13.71
C PHE A 317 -44.20 3.03 12.32
N VAL A 318 -43.39 3.89 11.73
CA VAL A 318 -42.55 3.59 10.58
C VAL A 318 -41.15 3.23 11.06
N TRP A 319 -40.52 4.14 11.84
CA TRP A 319 -39.20 3.95 12.41
C TRP A 319 -39.28 3.44 13.84
N LYS A 320 -38.47 2.43 14.16
CA LYS A 320 -38.20 2.02 15.54
C LYS A 320 -36.80 1.42 15.67
N TRP A 321 -36.27 1.38 16.88
CA TRP A 321 -35.18 0.45 17.18
C TRP A 321 -35.76 -0.97 17.26
N ALA A 322 -35.15 -1.91 16.54
CA ALA A 322 -35.63 -3.29 16.45
C ALA A 322 -34.92 -4.21 17.43
N SER A 323 -33.58 -4.26 17.37
CA SER A 323 -32.72 -5.05 18.25
C SER A 323 -31.24 -4.69 18.01
N PRO A 324 -30.27 -5.17 18.82
CA PRO A 324 -28.86 -4.97 18.54
C PRO A 324 -28.41 -5.60 17.19
N THR A 325 -29.10 -6.65 16.75
CA THR A 325 -28.80 -7.35 15.48
C THR A 325 -29.17 -6.51 14.27
N TYR A 326 -30.29 -5.79 14.32
CA TYR A 326 -30.85 -5.06 13.18
C TYR A 326 -30.65 -3.53 13.27
N GLY A 327 -30.46 -3.00 14.49
CA GLY A 327 -30.39 -1.58 14.76
C GLY A 327 -31.74 -0.88 14.58
N MET A 328 -31.71 0.27 13.90
CA MET A 328 -32.90 1.02 13.52
C MET A 328 -33.57 0.40 12.30
N LYS A 329 -34.90 0.28 12.33
CA LYS A 329 -35.69 -0.33 11.26
C LYS A 329 -36.85 0.56 10.85
N ALA A 330 -37.01 0.73 9.54
CA ALA A 330 -38.16 1.36 8.90
C ALA A 330 -38.98 0.36 8.09
N THR A 331 -40.30 0.43 8.21
CA THR A 331 -41.22 -0.21 7.26
C THR A 331 -42.61 0.41 7.32
N ALA A 332 -43.23 0.56 6.16
CA ALA A 332 -44.65 0.88 6.02
C ALA A 332 -45.44 -0.29 5.40
N TYR A 333 -44.88 -1.50 5.46
CA TYR A 333 -45.57 -2.74 5.09
C TYR A 333 -46.02 -3.47 6.36
N VAL A 334 -47.34 -3.52 6.59
CA VAL A 334 -47.94 -4.13 7.78
C VAL A 334 -49.06 -5.07 7.34
N ASN A 335 -49.02 -6.32 7.80
CA ASN A 335 -50.05 -7.34 7.58
C ASN A 335 -50.49 -7.47 6.10
N GLY A 336 -49.52 -7.53 5.17
CA GLY A 336 -49.83 -7.70 3.75
C GLY A 336 -50.13 -6.41 2.99
N LYS A 337 -50.20 -5.26 3.67
CA LYS A 337 -50.60 -3.98 3.10
C LYS A 337 -49.48 -2.96 3.14
N ARG A 338 -49.35 -2.19 2.06
CA ARG A 338 -48.43 -1.05 1.92
C ARG A 338 -49.15 0.25 2.27
N TYR A 339 -48.51 1.08 3.07
CA TYR A 339 -49.01 2.40 3.46
C TYR A 339 -48.12 3.49 2.89
N GLU A 340 -48.75 4.54 2.37
CA GLU A 340 -48.08 5.76 1.92
C GLU A 340 -47.73 6.62 3.12
N THR A 341 -46.44 6.90 3.32
CA THR A 341 -45.93 7.72 4.41
C THR A 341 -44.49 8.17 4.15
N HIS A 342 -44.09 9.22 4.83
CA HIS A 342 -42.78 9.87 4.72
C HIS A 342 -42.25 10.13 6.12
N ALA A 343 -41.24 9.39 6.53
CA ALA A 343 -40.75 9.35 7.91
C ALA A 343 -39.23 9.54 7.97
N ARG A 344 -38.70 10.03 9.10
CA ARG A 344 -37.26 10.24 9.29
C ARG A 344 -36.79 9.74 10.64
N ALA A 345 -35.62 9.12 10.67
CA ALA A 345 -34.82 8.96 11.88
C ALA A 345 -33.67 9.97 11.83
N THR A 346 -33.61 10.89 12.79
CA THR A 346 -32.65 12.01 12.81
C THR A 346 -31.72 11.89 14.01
N SER A 347 -30.41 12.04 13.75
CA SER A 347 -29.36 12.05 14.77
C SER A 347 -29.48 13.25 15.73
N PRO A 348 -28.77 13.24 16.87
CA PRO A 348 -28.46 14.49 17.59
C PRO A 348 -27.65 15.46 16.71
N LEU A 349 -27.45 16.69 17.21
CA LEU A 349 -26.59 17.68 16.57
C LEU A 349 -25.12 17.25 16.67
N ILE A 350 -24.46 17.10 15.53
CA ILE A 350 -23.05 16.70 15.39
C ILE A 350 -22.20 17.94 15.10
N ASP A 351 -21.14 18.15 15.87
CA ASP A 351 -20.27 19.32 15.76
C ASP A 351 -19.07 19.05 14.83
N LEU A 352 -19.12 19.57 13.60
CA LEU A 352 -18.03 19.49 12.63
C LEU A 352 -17.22 20.81 12.55
N THR A 353 -17.33 21.71 13.53
CA THR A 353 -16.74 23.06 13.44
C THR A 353 -15.21 23.06 13.42
N GLN A 354 -14.56 22.06 13.99
CA GLN A 354 -13.10 21.97 14.14
C GLN A 354 -12.43 20.99 13.17
N VAL A 355 -13.18 20.41 12.21
CA VAL A 355 -12.65 19.42 11.27
C VAL A 355 -12.62 19.96 9.85
N LYS A 356 -11.63 19.51 9.07
CA LYS A 356 -11.42 19.93 7.66
C LYS A 356 -11.87 18.89 6.64
N LYS A 357 -12.13 17.66 7.11
CA LYS A 357 -12.65 16.54 6.36
C LYS A 357 -13.54 15.76 7.31
N ALA A 358 -14.65 15.24 6.82
CA ALA A 358 -15.56 14.41 7.61
C ALA A 358 -16.19 13.35 6.71
N THR A 359 -16.35 12.14 7.23
CA THR A 359 -17.01 11.03 6.52
C THR A 359 -18.00 10.34 7.44
N LEU A 360 -19.22 10.15 6.95
CA LEU A 360 -20.21 9.27 7.57
C LEU A 360 -19.96 7.84 7.12
N ILE A 361 -19.98 6.90 8.05
CA ILE A 361 -19.89 5.46 7.82
C ILE A 361 -21.01 4.78 8.60
N PHE A 362 -21.70 3.82 7.99
CA PHE A 362 -22.73 3.04 8.66
C PHE A 362 -22.97 1.73 7.91
N ASP A 363 -23.54 0.73 8.60
CA ASP A 363 -23.97 -0.50 7.98
C ASP A 363 -25.48 -0.44 7.74
N HIS A 364 -25.94 -0.89 6.58
CA HIS A 364 -27.37 -0.99 6.29
C HIS A 364 -27.76 -2.21 5.44
N ALA A 365 -29.00 -2.63 5.57
CA ALA A 365 -29.64 -3.65 4.74
C ALA A 365 -31.03 -3.18 4.34
N ALA A 366 -31.45 -3.41 3.10
CA ALA A 366 -32.77 -3.01 2.63
C ALA A 366 -33.30 -4.03 1.64
N ARG A 367 -34.63 -4.25 1.66
CA ARG A 367 -35.33 -5.08 0.68
C ARG A 367 -36.69 -4.49 0.33
N TYR A 368 -37.24 -5.01 -0.77
CA TYR A 368 -38.59 -4.69 -1.26
C TYR A 368 -38.79 -3.23 -1.70
N PHE A 369 -37.70 -2.50 -1.94
CA PHE A 369 -37.74 -1.24 -2.66
C PHE A 369 -37.85 -1.53 -4.16
N GLY A 370 -38.56 -0.66 -4.89
CA GLY A 370 -38.52 -0.62 -6.35
C GLY A 370 -37.37 0.25 -6.86
N ASP A 371 -37.18 1.43 -6.25
CA ASP A 371 -36.10 2.37 -6.57
C ASP A 371 -35.50 2.89 -5.27
N PHE A 372 -34.29 2.42 -4.94
CA PHE A 372 -33.63 2.73 -3.68
C PHE A 372 -33.52 4.25 -3.47
N ASP A 373 -33.11 5.01 -4.47
CA ASP A 373 -32.83 6.45 -4.31
C ASP A 373 -34.09 7.30 -4.21
N LYS A 374 -35.24 6.77 -4.65
CA LYS A 374 -36.54 7.43 -4.45
C LYS A 374 -37.17 7.10 -3.12
N GLU A 375 -36.91 5.91 -2.58
CA GLU A 375 -37.56 5.41 -1.37
C GLU A 375 -36.74 5.63 -0.11
N LEU A 376 -35.41 5.52 -0.20
CA LEU A 376 -34.51 5.49 0.95
C LEU A 376 -33.36 6.48 0.73
N LYS A 377 -33.27 7.50 1.58
CA LYS A 377 -32.25 8.56 1.44
C LYS A 377 -31.51 8.79 2.73
N VAL A 378 -30.20 8.99 2.62
CA VAL A 378 -29.40 9.59 3.68
C VAL A 378 -29.29 11.07 3.39
N GLN A 379 -29.56 11.92 4.38
CA GLN A 379 -29.56 13.37 4.21
C GLN A 379 -28.79 14.05 5.33
N ALA A 380 -28.30 15.27 5.07
CA ALA A 380 -27.74 16.16 6.08
C ALA A 380 -28.48 17.49 6.13
N SER A 381 -28.48 18.12 7.29
CA SER A 381 -29.09 19.45 7.52
C SER A 381 -28.28 20.26 8.52
N THR A 382 -28.20 21.57 8.33
CA THR A 382 -27.57 22.51 9.28
C THR A 382 -28.57 23.14 10.25
N ASP A 383 -29.87 22.96 10.02
CA ASP A 383 -30.95 23.59 10.80
C ASP A 383 -32.04 22.60 11.24
N GLY A 384 -31.93 21.32 10.88
CA GLY A 384 -32.89 20.26 11.19
C GLY A 384 -34.19 20.36 10.38
N LYS A 385 -34.27 21.25 9.39
CA LYS A 385 -35.48 21.54 8.61
C LYS A 385 -35.25 21.40 7.11
N ASN A 386 -34.15 21.95 6.61
CA ASN A 386 -33.76 21.90 5.21
C ASN A 386 -32.75 20.77 5.00
N TRP A 387 -33.16 19.74 4.26
CA TRP A 387 -32.41 18.50 4.08
C TRP A 387 -31.79 18.42 2.69
N LYS A 388 -30.54 17.99 2.62
CA LYS A 388 -29.82 17.71 1.37
C LYS A 388 -29.41 16.25 1.31
N ASP A 389 -29.70 15.61 0.19
CA ASP A 389 -29.35 14.22 -0.06
C ASP A 389 -27.82 14.05 -0.07
N LEU A 390 -27.35 13.00 0.60
CA LEU A 390 -25.96 12.55 0.57
C LEU A 390 -25.83 11.40 -0.41
N VAL A 391 -24.76 11.40 -1.19
CA VAL A 391 -24.39 10.25 -2.03
C VAL A 391 -23.68 9.23 -1.14
N ILE A 392 -24.16 7.99 -1.16
CA ILE A 392 -23.51 6.84 -0.51
C ILE A 392 -22.81 5.98 -1.55
N ASP A 393 -21.61 5.50 -1.22
CA ASP A 393 -20.76 4.69 -2.12
C ASP A 393 -21.27 3.26 -2.35
N LYS A 394 -22.09 2.74 -1.43
CA LYS A 394 -22.63 1.38 -1.47
C LYS A 394 -24.10 1.35 -1.06
N LYS A 395 -24.88 0.50 -1.73
CA LYS A 395 -26.31 0.28 -1.50
C LYS A 395 -26.59 -1.23 -1.40
N PRO A 396 -27.61 -1.68 -0.65
CA PRO A 396 -28.03 -3.07 -0.65
C PRO A 396 -28.65 -3.41 -2.01
N THR A 397 -28.47 -4.64 -2.48
CA THR A 397 -29.01 -5.07 -3.78
C THR A 397 -30.52 -5.29 -3.75
N GLY A 398 -31.09 -5.50 -2.55
CA GLY A 398 -32.49 -5.88 -2.36
C GLY A 398 -32.75 -7.40 -2.44
N GLU A 399 -31.75 -8.18 -2.85
CA GLU A 399 -31.87 -9.63 -3.06
C GLU A 399 -31.83 -10.42 -1.76
N ASN A 400 -31.10 -9.93 -0.76
CA ASN A 400 -30.93 -10.56 0.54
C ASN A 400 -30.91 -9.51 1.66
N TRP A 401 -30.68 -9.96 2.90
CA TRP A 401 -30.60 -9.10 4.09
C TRP A 401 -29.15 -8.83 4.53
N ASP A 402 -28.18 -9.01 3.62
CA ASP A 402 -26.79 -8.80 3.95
C ASP A 402 -26.55 -7.32 4.22
N PHE A 403 -25.96 -7.03 5.37
CA PHE A 403 -25.54 -5.68 5.67
C PHE A 403 -24.35 -5.31 4.79
N VAL A 404 -24.43 -4.13 4.18
CA VAL A 404 -23.31 -3.51 3.49
C VAL A 404 -22.87 -2.27 4.25
N THR A 405 -21.57 -2.04 4.34
CA THR A 405 -21.01 -0.79 4.88
C THR A 405 -21.00 0.27 3.80
N ALA A 406 -21.66 1.39 4.07
CA ALA A 406 -21.74 2.55 3.19
C ALA A 406 -21.01 3.74 3.79
N LYS A 407 -20.47 4.60 2.93
CA LYS A 407 -19.80 5.85 3.27
C LYS A 407 -20.43 7.02 2.53
N ALA A 408 -20.50 8.16 3.20
CA ALA A 408 -20.88 9.44 2.59
C ALA A 408 -19.89 10.55 2.96
N ASP A 409 -19.53 11.38 1.98
CA ASP A 409 -18.68 12.55 2.24
C ASP A 409 -19.49 13.65 2.92
N LEU A 410 -18.96 14.15 4.05
CA LEU A 410 -19.51 15.26 4.81
C LEU A 410 -18.63 16.51 4.73
N THR A 411 -17.58 16.51 3.90
CA THR A 411 -16.60 17.61 3.84
C THR A 411 -17.23 18.97 3.53
N ALA A 412 -18.33 19.02 2.75
CA ALA A 412 -19.09 20.25 2.49
C ALA A 412 -19.76 20.88 3.73
N TYR A 413 -19.82 20.13 4.84
CA TYR A 413 -20.40 20.54 6.12
C TYR A 413 -19.36 20.82 7.21
N CYS A 414 -18.08 20.59 6.94
CA CYS A 414 -16.99 21.00 7.82
C CYS A 414 -17.08 22.50 8.15
N GLY A 415 -16.79 22.87 9.39
CA GLY A 415 -16.98 24.23 9.90
C GLY A 415 -18.39 24.54 10.40
N LYS A 416 -19.32 23.57 10.40
CA LYS A 416 -20.71 23.75 10.83
C LYS A 416 -21.12 22.68 11.85
N LYS A 417 -22.28 22.89 12.48
CA LYS A 417 -23.00 21.85 13.21
C LYS A 417 -24.10 21.29 12.32
N ILE A 418 -24.29 19.98 12.30
CA ILE A 418 -25.24 19.32 11.40
C ILE A 418 -26.05 18.22 12.09
N TYR A 419 -27.14 17.85 11.44
CA TYR A 419 -27.90 16.62 11.69
C TYR A 419 -27.72 15.68 10.50
N ILE A 420 -27.72 14.37 10.77
CA ILE A 420 -27.83 13.33 9.75
C ILE A 420 -29.22 12.68 9.90
N SER A 421 -29.91 12.45 8.78
CA SER A 421 -31.20 11.75 8.79
C SER A 421 -31.26 10.61 7.79
N PHE A 422 -32.01 9.58 8.17
CA PHE A 422 -32.41 8.46 7.34
C PHE A 422 -33.87 8.68 6.96
N PHE A 423 -34.11 9.13 5.73
CA PHE A 423 -35.44 9.41 5.21
C PHE A 423 -36.02 8.18 4.52
N TYR A 424 -37.23 7.82 4.93
CA TYR A 424 -38.03 6.73 4.43
C TYR A 424 -39.24 7.28 3.69
N ASN A 425 -39.42 6.86 2.45
CA ASN A 425 -40.50 7.25 1.57
C ASN A 425 -41.19 6.00 1.01
N SER A 426 -42.48 5.86 1.27
CA SER A 426 -43.31 4.77 0.74
C SER A 426 -44.58 5.30 0.09
N THR A 427 -45.15 4.47 -0.77
CA THR A 427 -46.41 4.72 -1.48
C THR A 427 -47.38 3.55 -1.24
N LYS A 428 -48.56 3.60 -1.84
CA LYS A 428 -49.51 2.48 -1.82
C LYS A 428 -49.01 1.28 -2.65
N THR A 429 -47.99 1.44 -3.49
CA THR A 429 -47.46 0.38 -4.37
C THR A 429 -46.07 -0.08 -3.95
N THR A 430 -45.26 0.77 -3.32
CA THR A 430 -43.91 0.48 -2.84
C THR A 430 -43.77 0.79 -1.36
N ALA A 431 -43.24 -0.14 -0.58
CA ALA A 431 -42.96 0.05 0.84
C ALA A 431 -41.78 -0.85 1.23
N ALA A 432 -40.58 -0.33 1.03
CA ALA A 432 -39.35 -1.01 1.39
C ALA A 432 -39.30 -1.32 2.89
N THR A 433 -38.42 -2.24 3.27
CA THR A 433 -37.98 -2.36 4.67
C THR A 433 -36.49 -2.07 4.72
N TRP A 434 -36.09 -1.16 5.60
CA TRP A 434 -34.73 -0.64 5.69
C TRP A 434 -34.21 -0.73 7.12
N GLU A 435 -32.99 -1.21 7.28
CA GLU A 435 -32.32 -1.40 8.55
C GLU A 435 -30.94 -0.73 8.52
N PHE A 436 -30.54 -0.05 9.61
CA PHE A 436 -29.20 0.53 9.73
C PHE A 436 -28.65 0.47 11.16
N LYS A 437 -27.32 0.36 11.28
CA LYS A 437 -26.58 0.32 12.55
C LYS A 437 -25.12 0.77 12.38
N ASN A 438 -24.34 0.74 13.46
CA ASN A 438 -22.89 1.01 13.44
C ASN A 438 -22.52 2.36 12.80
N LEU A 439 -23.25 3.42 13.15
CA LEU A 439 -23.03 4.74 12.58
C LEU A 439 -21.83 5.41 13.24
N ILE A 440 -20.89 5.90 12.42
CA ILE A 440 -19.70 6.64 12.83
C ILE A 440 -19.54 7.86 11.91
N VAL A 441 -19.28 9.03 12.50
CA VAL A 441 -18.76 10.21 11.79
C VAL A 441 -17.34 10.45 12.26
N LYS A 442 -16.38 10.51 11.34
CA LYS A 442 -14.96 10.71 11.64
C LYS A 442 -14.26 11.66 10.68
#